data_AF-A0A7W2GS68-F1
#
_entry.id   AF-A0A7W2GS68-F1
#
_cell.length_a   1.000
_cell.length_b   1.000
_cell.length_c   1.000
_cell.angle_alpha   90.00
_cell.angle_beta   90.00
_cell.angle_gamma   90.00
#
_symmetry.space_group_name_H-M   'P 1'
#
loop_
_entity.id
_entity.type
_entity.pdbx_description
1 polymer ?
#
loop_
_entity_poly.entity_id
_entity_poly.type
_entity_poly.pdbx_seq_one_letter_code
_entity_poly.pdbx_strand_id
1 'polypeptide(L)' 'MTKQTIHPELERRLAELERPEAQGGGFGVSDWVWLMALGVVGPALLLVWGWQ' A
#
# COMPACT_ATOMS: atom_id res chain seq x y z
N MET A 1 -16.25 24.31 -0.12
CA MET A 1 -14.86 24.00 -0.53
C MET A 1 -14.16 25.32 -0.80
N THR A 2 -13.32 25.78 0.14
CA THR A 2 -12.59 27.04 -0.02
C THR A 2 -11.50 26.83 -1.07
N LYS A 3 -11.62 27.51 -2.22
CA LYS A 3 -10.55 27.54 -3.23
C LYS A 3 -9.39 28.36 -2.69
N GLN A 4 -8.53 27.73 -1.88
CA GLN A 4 -7.22 28.28 -1.60
C GLN A 4 -6.42 28.23 -2.90
N THR A 5 -5.77 29.33 -3.27
CA THR A 5 -4.90 29.40 -4.45
C THR A 5 -3.70 28.49 -4.18
N ILE A 6 -3.69 27.32 -4.81
CA ILE A 6 -2.60 26.35 -4.66
C ILE A 6 -1.37 26.92 -5.37
N HIS A 7 -0.19 26.76 -4.76
CA HIS A 7 1.07 27.20 -5.36
C HIS A 7 1.29 26.44 -6.69
N PRO A 8 1.74 27.08 -7.78
CA PRO A 8 1.83 26.46 -9.10
C PRO A 8 2.67 25.17 -9.12
N GLU A 9 3.71 25.09 -8.30
CA GLU A 9 4.52 23.87 -8.15
C GLU A 9 3.75 22.71 -7.48
N LEU A 10 2.83 23.00 -6.56
CA LEU A 10 1.96 21.99 -5.97
C LEU A 10 0.95 21.48 -6.98
N GLU A 11 0.40 22.36 -7.82
CA GLU A 11 -0.51 21.96 -8.90
C GLU A 11 0.17 21.06 -9.92
N ARG A 12 1.44 21.37 -10.28
CA ARG A 12 2.27 20.50 -11.13
C ARG A 12 2.44 19.09 -10.53
N ARG A 13 2.80 19.00 -9.25
CA ARG A 13 3.02 17.71 -8.57
C ARG A 13 1.72 16.93 -8.41
N LEU A 14 0.63 17.62 -8.10
CA LEU A 14 -0.68 17.00 -7.99
C LEU A 14 -1.10 16.39 -9.34
N ALA A 15 -0.95 17.14 -10.43
CA ALA A 15 -1.22 16.65 -11.77
C ALA A 15 -0.35 15.45 -12.16
N GLU A 16 0.88 15.36 -11.66
CA GLU A 16 1.74 14.18 -11.85
C GLU A 16 1.26 12.96 -11.07
N LEU A 17 0.77 13.15 -9.84
CA LEU A 17 0.26 12.08 -8.97
C LEU A 17 -1.14 11.58 -9.38
N GLU A 18 -1.96 12.44 -9.99
CA GLU A 18 -3.31 12.07 -10.46
C GLU A 18 -3.28 11.14 -11.68
N ARG A 19 -2.13 11.05 -12.38
CA ARG A 19 -1.94 10.16 -13.52
C ARG A 19 -2.24 8.71 -13.12
N PRO A 20 -3.05 7.95 -13.88
CA PRO A 20 -3.38 6.57 -13.56
C PRO A 20 -2.16 5.68 -13.32
N GLU A 21 -1.06 5.93 -14.04
CA GLU A 21 0.19 5.19 -13.91
C GLU A 21 0.93 5.49 -12.60
N ALA A 22 0.67 6.66 -12.00
CA ALA A 22 1.25 7.11 -10.73
C ALA A 22 0.44 6.66 -9.51
N GLN A 23 -0.74 6.03 -9.69
CA GLN A 23 -1.59 5.57 -8.59
C GLN A 23 -1.09 4.28 -7.91
N GLY A 24 0.04 3.73 -8.39
CA GLY A 24 0.58 2.45 -7.93
C GLY A 24 -0.23 1.26 -8.46
N GLY A 25 0.38 0.08 -8.41
CA GLY A 25 -0.33 -1.16 -8.72
C GLY A 25 -1.31 -1.52 -7.60
N GLY A 26 -2.48 -2.04 -7.98
CA GLY A 26 -3.38 -2.69 -7.03
C GLY A 26 -2.76 -3.97 -6.44
N PHE A 27 -3.40 -4.52 -5.41
CA PHE A 27 -2.96 -5.76 -4.77
C PHE A 27 -3.02 -6.94 -5.75
N GLY A 28 -1.86 -7.49 -6.08
CA GLY A 28 -1.72 -8.68 -6.91
C GLY A 28 -1.89 -9.97 -6.12
N VAL A 29 -1.92 -11.09 -6.85
CA VAL A 29 -1.99 -12.43 -6.25
C VAL A 29 -0.76 -12.72 -5.39
N SER A 30 0.42 -12.28 -5.83
CA SER A 30 1.67 -12.44 -5.06
C SER A 30 1.61 -11.72 -3.71
N ASP A 31 1.02 -10.53 -3.67
CA ASP A 31 0.93 -9.72 -2.46
C ASP A 31 0.01 -10.40 -1.44
N TRP A 32 -1.10 -11.00 -1.91
CA TRP A 32 -1.98 -11.81 -1.08
C TRP A 32 -1.30 -13.06 -0.53
N VAL A 33 -0.49 -13.75 -1.33
CA VAL A 33 0.29 -14.91 -0.88
C VAL A 33 1.25 -14.51 0.24
N TRP A 34 2.00 -13.42 0.06
CA TRP A 34 2.92 -12.93 1.08
C TRP A 34 2.19 -12.46 2.34
N LEU A 35 1.07 -11.76 2.22
CA LEU A 35 0.25 -11.37 3.36
C LEU A 35 -0.21 -12.58 4.17
N MET A 36 -0.71 -13.63 3.52
CA MET A 36 -1.16 -14.84 4.22
C MET A 36 0.00 -15.59 4.87
N ALA A 37 1.12 -15.73 4.14
CA ALA A 37 2.28 -16.44 4.64
C ALA A 37 2.89 -15.74 5.87
N LEU A 38 3.05 -14.42 5.82
CA LEU A 38 3.71 -13.65 6.87
C LEU A 38 2.76 -13.20 7.98
N GLY A 39 1.50 -12.93 7.65
CA GLY A 39 0.50 -12.40 8.59
C GLY A 39 -0.27 -13.48 9.35
N VAL A 40 -0.38 -14.69 8.79
CA VAL A 40 -1.17 -15.78 9.39
C VAL A 40 -0.31 -17.01 9.63
N VAL A 41 0.27 -17.58 8.56
CA VAL A 41 0.96 -18.88 8.64
C VAL A 41 2.21 -18.78 9.52
N GLY A 42 3.06 -17.78 9.29
CA GLY A 42 4.27 -17.55 10.08
C GLY A 42 3.99 -17.42 11.58
N PRO A 43 3.11 -16.50 12.01
CA PRO A 43 2.72 -16.36 13.41
C PRO A 43 2.12 -17.64 14.01
N ALA A 44 1.26 -18.36 13.26
CA ALA A 44 0.71 -19.62 13.73
C ALA A 44 1.79 -20.68 13.96
N LEU A 45 2.77 -20.79 13.06
CA LEU A 45 3.91 -21.69 13.21
C LEU A 45 4.78 -21.32 14.41
N LEU A 46 5.02 -20.03 14.64
CA LEU A 46 5.77 -19.55 15.80
C LEU A 46 5.05 -19.87 17.11
N LEU A 47 3.73 -19.73 17.16
CA LEU A 47 2.93 -20.10 18.33
C LEU A 47 3.01 -21.61 18.60
N VAL A 48 2.90 -22.44 17.56
CA VAL A 48 3.02 -23.90 17.71
C VAL A 48 4.42 -24.30 18.17
N TRP A 49 5.48 -23.66 17.65
CA TRP A 49 6.85 -23.92 18.10
C TRP A 49 7.04 -23.48 19.55
N GLY A 50 6.66 -22.24 19.89
CA GLY A 50 6.84 -21.71 21.25
C GLY A 50 6.00 -22.39 22.33
N TRP A 51 5.01 -23.21 21.95
CA TRP A 51 4.18 -24.00 22.87
C TRP A 51 4.78 -25.38 23.19
N GLN A 52 5.87 -25.77 22.54
CA GLN A 52 6.64 -26.99 22.87
C GLN A 52 7.71 -26.67 23.92
#